data_AF-A0A9P5DRE7-F1
#
_entry.id   AF-A0A9P5DRE7-F1
#
_cell.length_a   1.000
_cell.length_b   1.000
_cell.length_c   1.000
_cell.angle_alpha   90.00
_cell.angle_beta   90.00
_cell.angle_gamma   90.00
#
_symmetry.space_group_name_H-M   'P 1'
#
loop_
_entity.id
_entity.type
_entity.pdbx_description
1 polymer ?
#
loop_
_entity_poly.entity_id
_entity_poly.type
_entity_poly.pdbx_seq_one_letter_code
_entity_poly.pdbx_strand_id
1 'polypeptide(L)'
;MKASISLMVINEHRLRVRCINPEDFAIRGLGEDLLRFIHGSLTLQSSLFYSVLTATIATTPLQNAPTVIAVPGTPNRNFPNPKAERVLFNAGLSRATCLYFPLAKEDRVHFACRLLTDMSFDDGAAYNEKLIPIARDGVQPDRNVPAEFIRLLSSLMRFAMDLRRTPAELALMEPLERNCSKQISVVNDIYSWSKELRQSEKSHEEGSFLCSAVKVFSVSTSVDIDATVRILRHMIREREHIYDEIVSKVEAEGFSEAVKRYTKGLEYQMSGNELY
;
A
#
# COMPACT_ATOMS: atom_id res chain seq x y z
N MET A 1 -10.99 16.63 -27.33
CA MET A 1 -11.11 16.38 -25.87
C MET A 1 -12.25 15.40 -25.66
N LYS A 2 -11.98 14.11 -25.48
CA LYS A 2 -12.99 13.13 -25.05
C LYS A 2 -12.70 12.81 -23.58
N ALA A 3 -13.66 13.12 -22.71
CA ALA A 3 -13.60 12.74 -21.31
C ALA A 3 -13.88 11.24 -21.20
N SER A 4 -12.92 10.45 -20.71
CA SER A 4 -13.18 9.08 -20.28
C SER A 4 -13.90 9.13 -18.94
N ILE A 5 -15.12 8.60 -18.90
CA ILE A 5 -15.90 8.40 -17.68
C ILE A 5 -15.53 7.02 -17.13
N SER A 6 -14.83 6.98 -16.00
CA SER A 6 -14.63 5.74 -15.24
C SER A 6 -15.95 5.38 -14.54
N LEU A 7 -16.60 4.31 -14.96
CA LEU A 7 -17.82 3.81 -14.32
C LEU A 7 -17.46 2.92 -13.13
N MET A 8 -17.78 3.35 -11.91
CA MET A 8 -17.60 2.56 -10.69
C MET A 8 -18.80 1.64 -10.51
N VAL A 9 -18.61 0.32 -10.69
CA VAL A 9 -19.62 -0.69 -10.37
C VAL A 9 -19.34 -1.22 -8.97
N ILE A 10 -20.14 -0.79 -7.99
CA ILE A 10 -20.13 -1.35 -6.64
C ILE A 10 -20.98 -2.61 -6.68
N ASN A 11 -20.35 -3.78 -6.64
CA ASN A 11 -21.04 -5.05 -6.44
C ASN A 11 -20.86 -5.46 -4.97
N GLU A 12 -21.93 -5.86 -4.29
CA GLU A 12 -21.98 -6.15 -2.84
C GLU A 12 -20.99 -7.25 -2.38
N HIS A 13 -20.28 -7.90 -3.31
CA HIS A 13 -19.28 -8.92 -3.02
C HIS A 13 -17.83 -8.61 -3.46
N ARG A 14 -17.57 -7.49 -4.17
CA ARG A 14 -16.22 -7.13 -4.65
C ARG A 14 -16.10 -5.63 -4.95
N LEU A 15 -15.22 -4.93 -4.21
CA LEU A 15 -14.71 -3.62 -4.63
C LEU A 15 -13.64 -3.85 -5.70
N ARG A 16 -14.03 -3.91 -6.98
CA ARG A 16 -13.09 -3.90 -8.11
C ARG A 16 -13.28 -2.67 -8.95
N VAL A 17 -12.25 -1.82 -9.01
CA VAL A 17 -12.15 -0.75 -9.99
C VAL A 17 -11.78 -1.40 -11.33
N ARG A 18 -12.75 -1.63 -12.21
CA ARG A 18 -12.48 -2.04 -13.59
C ARG A 18 -12.43 -0.80 -14.48
N CYS A 19 -11.23 -0.42 -14.93
CA CYS A 19 -11.10 0.44 -16.10
C CYS A 19 -11.31 -0.43 -17.34
N ILE A 20 -12.40 -0.23 -18.07
CA ILE A 20 -12.64 -0.89 -19.35
C ILE A 20 -12.40 0.14 -20.44
N ASN A 21 -11.27 0.04 -21.14
CA ASN A 21 -11.07 0.70 -22.42
C ASN A 21 -10.87 -0.37 -23.50
N PRO A 22 -11.63 -0.35 -24.61
CA PRO A 22 -11.57 -1.39 -25.64
C PRO A 22 -10.26 -1.45 -26.45
N GLU A 23 -9.39 -0.43 -26.36
CA GLU A 23 -8.20 -0.30 -27.24
C GLU A 23 -6.92 -0.95 -26.67
N ASP A 24 -6.95 -1.52 -25.45
CA ASP A 24 -5.75 -2.00 -24.74
C ASP A 24 -5.31 -3.45 -25.09
N PHE A 25 -5.87 -4.06 -26.14
CA PHE A 25 -5.55 -5.44 -26.53
C PHE A 25 -4.34 -5.53 -27.48
N ALA A 26 -3.14 -5.14 -27.02
CA ALA A 26 -1.90 -5.41 -27.76
C ALA A 26 -0.62 -5.47 -26.88
N ILE A 27 -0.67 -6.09 -25.70
CA ILE A 27 0.55 -6.45 -24.95
C ILE A 27 0.45 -7.88 -24.43
N ARG A 28 0.35 -8.86 -25.33
CA ARG A 28 0.54 -10.28 -25.00
C ARG A 28 1.87 -10.73 -25.60
N GLY A 29 2.95 -10.65 -24.82
CA GLY A 29 4.26 -11.14 -25.26
C GLY A 29 5.45 -10.74 -24.38
N LEU A 30 5.33 -9.69 -23.57
CA LEU A 30 6.42 -9.20 -22.70
C LEU A 30 6.35 -9.68 -21.24
N GLY A 31 5.37 -10.52 -20.91
CA GLY A 31 4.95 -10.78 -19.52
C GLY A 31 6.03 -11.40 -18.63
N GLU A 32 6.61 -12.55 -19.00
CA GLU A 32 7.47 -13.30 -18.08
C GLU A 32 8.85 -12.67 -17.84
N ASP A 33 9.52 -12.20 -18.90
CA ASP A 33 10.88 -11.64 -18.78
C ASP A 33 10.87 -10.27 -18.09
N LEU A 34 9.85 -9.45 -18.36
CA LEU A 34 9.64 -8.18 -17.65
C LEU A 34 9.27 -8.43 -16.18
N LEU A 35 8.42 -9.42 -15.89
CA LEU A 35 8.09 -9.80 -14.52
C LEU A 35 9.31 -10.34 -13.75
N ARG A 36 10.22 -11.08 -14.40
CA ARG A 36 11.47 -11.57 -13.79
C ARG A 36 12.48 -10.45 -13.53
N PHE A 37 12.70 -9.55 -14.50
CA PHE A 37 13.55 -8.36 -14.33
C PHE A 37 13.07 -7.51 -13.14
N ILE A 38 11.75 -7.30 -13.05
CA ILE A 38 11.14 -6.49 -11.99
C ILE A 38 11.07 -7.25 -10.67
N HIS A 39 10.95 -8.59 -10.68
CA HIS A 39 11.04 -9.37 -9.45
C HIS A 39 12.42 -9.20 -8.79
N GLY A 40 13.49 -9.03 -9.57
CA GLY A 40 14.82 -8.68 -9.05
C GLY A 40 14.88 -7.26 -8.48
N SER A 41 14.38 -6.27 -9.23
CA SER A 41 14.47 -4.85 -8.87
C SER A 41 13.55 -4.42 -7.70
N LEU A 42 12.36 -5.00 -7.55
CA LEU A 42 11.42 -4.66 -6.47
C LEU A 42 11.78 -5.28 -5.11
N THR A 43 12.64 -6.31 -5.06
CA THR A 43 13.16 -6.86 -3.79
C THR A 43 13.91 -5.80 -2.98
N LEU A 44 14.58 -4.88 -3.67
CA LEU A 44 15.35 -3.77 -3.09
C LEU A 44 14.51 -2.58 -2.60
N GLN A 45 13.25 -2.45 -3.07
CA GLN A 45 12.40 -1.29 -2.75
C GLN A 45 11.40 -1.52 -1.61
N SER A 46 11.29 -2.75 -1.10
CA SER A 46 10.37 -3.05 -0.01
C SER A 46 10.61 -2.11 1.18
N SER A 47 11.86 -1.87 1.60
CA SER A 47 12.24 -1.05 2.77
C SER A 47 11.77 0.41 2.82
N LEU A 48 11.24 0.99 1.72
CA LEU A 48 10.90 2.42 1.63
C LEU A 48 9.41 2.74 1.77
N PHE A 49 8.56 1.72 1.98
CA PHE A 49 7.10 1.88 2.07
C PHE A 49 6.65 2.85 3.19
N TYR A 50 7.45 3.03 4.24
CA TYR A 50 7.15 3.95 5.34
C TYR A 50 7.42 5.42 5.00
N SER A 51 8.36 5.68 4.10
CA SER A 51 8.63 7.03 3.61
C SER A 51 7.43 7.56 2.83
N VAL A 52 6.68 6.71 2.10
CA VAL A 52 5.57 7.14 1.24
C VAL A 52 4.28 7.43 2.01
N LEU A 53 3.98 6.67 3.08
CA LEU A 53 2.79 6.94 3.92
C LEU A 53 2.92 8.27 4.68
N THR A 54 4.14 8.66 5.07
CA THR A 54 4.42 9.96 5.71
C THR A 54 4.68 11.08 4.70
N ALA A 55 5.33 10.79 3.57
CA ALA A 55 5.59 11.76 2.52
C ALA A 55 4.34 12.19 1.75
N THR A 56 3.16 11.57 1.91
CA THR A 56 1.90 11.97 1.23
C THR A 56 1.15 13.13 1.92
N ILE A 57 1.63 13.60 3.08
CA ILE A 57 1.02 14.69 3.86
C ILE A 57 1.56 16.08 3.41
N ALA A 58 1.08 16.60 2.27
CA ALA A 58 1.25 18.00 1.84
C ALA A 58 0.45 18.28 0.55
N THR A 59 -0.65 19.00 0.72
CA THR A 59 -1.34 19.87 -0.27
C THR A 59 -2.09 19.23 -1.45
N THR A 60 -3.23 18.57 -1.18
CA THR A 60 -4.37 18.59 -2.11
C THR A 60 -5.69 18.57 -1.33
N PRO A 61 -6.59 19.56 -1.48
CA PRO A 61 -7.96 19.45 -0.96
C PRO A 61 -8.81 18.65 -1.95
N LEU A 62 -9.45 17.56 -1.49
CA LEU A 62 -10.51 16.89 -2.24
C LEU A 62 -11.87 17.32 -1.69
N GLN A 63 -12.71 17.86 -2.57
CA GLN A 63 -14.08 18.26 -2.26
C GLN A 63 -15.03 17.06 -2.46
N ASN A 64 -15.94 16.90 -1.49
CA ASN A 64 -17.08 15.98 -1.45
C ASN A 64 -16.77 14.53 -1.04
N ALA A 65 -16.91 14.23 0.26
CA ALA A 65 -16.95 12.88 0.81
C ALA A 65 -17.93 12.79 2.00
N PRO A 66 -18.57 11.63 2.24
CA PRO A 66 -19.56 11.44 3.29
C PRO A 66 -18.97 11.54 4.70
N THR A 67 -19.84 11.83 5.68
CA THR A 67 -19.54 12.09 7.09
C THR A 67 -18.61 11.04 7.70
N VAL A 68 -17.36 11.44 7.93
CA VAL A 68 -16.35 10.64 8.63
C VAL A 68 -16.63 10.72 10.13
N ILE A 69 -16.57 9.58 10.83
CA ILE A 69 -16.53 9.55 12.29
C ILE A 69 -15.27 10.28 12.72
N ALA A 70 -15.42 11.50 13.25
CA ALA A 70 -14.32 12.25 13.80
C ALA A 70 -13.76 11.49 15.01
N VAL A 71 -12.58 10.90 14.86
CA VAL A 71 -11.82 10.39 16.02
C VAL A 71 -11.35 11.64 16.79
N PRO A 72 -11.70 11.80 18.08
CA PRO A 72 -11.28 12.95 18.86
C PRO A 72 -9.76 13.12 18.80
N GLY A 73 -9.32 14.37 18.63
CA GLY A 73 -7.97 14.77 18.27
C GLY A 73 -6.86 14.12 19.10
N THR A 74 -5.70 13.96 18.47
CA THR A 74 -4.49 13.38 19.06
C THR A 74 -3.89 14.44 19.99
N PRO A 75 -4.07 14.35 21.33
CA PRO A 75 -3.89 15.50 22.22
C PRO A 75 -2.43 15.95 22.42
N ASN A 76 -1.47 15.30 21.76
CA ASN A 76 -0.06 15.36 22.15
C ASN A 76 0.90 15.67 21.00
N ARG A 77 0.42 15.98 19.79
CA ARG A 77 1.32 16.34 18.67
C ARG A 77 1.55 17.85 18.63
N ASN A 78 2.80 18.26 18.82
CA ASN A 78 3.20 19.65 18.64
C ASN A 78 3.34 19.96 17.14
N PHE A 79 2.37 20.70 16.57
CA PHE A 79 2.46 21.19 15.20
C PHE A 79 3.30 22.47 15.15
N PRO A 80 4.21 22.61 14.17
CA PRO A 80 5.02 23.83 14.05
C PRO A 80 4.20 25.06 13.68
N ASN A 81 3.03 24.87 13.06
CA ASN A 81 2.07 25.93 12.74
C ASN A 81 0.69 25.32 12.38
N PRO A 82 -0.40 26.13 12.38
CA PRO A 82 -1.75 25.66 12.03
C PRO A 82 -1.88 25.11 10.59
N LYS A 83 -0.97 25.49 9.69
CA LYS A 83 -0.96 24.96 8.32
C LYS A 83 -0.50 23.50 8.30
N ALA A 84 0.50 23.14 9.11
CA ALA A 84 0.97 21.75 9.24
C ALA A 84 -0.12 20.84 9.83
N GLU A 85 -0.84 21.32 10.84
CA GLU A 85 -2.01 20.63 11.40
C GLU A 85 -3.09 20.36 10.34
N ARG A 86 -3.47 21.41 9.60
CA ARG A 86 -4.46 21.29 8.52
C ARG A 86 -4.02 20.34 7.41
N VAL A 87 -2.73 20.32 7.09
CA VAL A 87 -2.16 19.40 6.10
C VAL A 87 -2.27 17.95 6.57
N LEU A 88 -2.00 17.64 7.85
CA LEU A 88 -2.21 16.31 8.40
C LEU A 88 -3.69 15.92 8.42
N PHE A 89 -4.57 16.83 8.86
CA PHE A 89 -6.00 16.59 8.87
C PHE A 89 -6.54 16.27 7.46
N ASN A 90 -6.16 17.08 6.47
CA ASN A 90 -6.56 16.90 5.08
C ASN A 90 -5.96 15.66 4.42
N ALA A 91 -4.88 15.08 4.96
CA ALA A 91 -4.38 13.80 4.48
C ALA A 91 -5.41 12.70 4.72
N GLY A 92 -6.23 12.76 5.77
CA GLY A 92 -7.30 11.78 5.98
C GLY A 92 -6.77 10.38 6.30
N LEU A 93 -5.69 10.26 7.08
CA LEU A 93 -5.05 8.99 7.42
C LEU A 93 -6.01 8.00 8.13
N SER A 94 -6.96 8.49 8.94
CA SER A 94 -8.00 7.63 9.52
C SER A 94 -8.96 7.10 8.45
N ARG A 95 -9.29 7.89 7.42
CA ARG A 95 -10.07 7.43 6.27
C ARG A 95 -9.31 6.34 5.51
N ALA A 96 -8.02 6.54 5.24
CA ALA A 96 -7.17 5.51 4.64
C ALA A 96 -7.21 4.22 5.47
N THR A 97 -7.03 4.33 6.79
CA THR A 97 -7.04 3.19 7.70
C THR A 97 -8.36 2.41 7.65
N CYS A 98 -9.50 3.11 7.61
CA CYS A 98 -10.81 2.47 7.49
C CYS A 98 -11.03 1.80 6.12
N LEU A 99 -10.43 2.33 5.05
CA LEU A 99 -10.43 1.69 3.73
C LEU A 99 -9.57 0.42 3.69
N TYR A 100 -8.45 0.41 4.42
CA TYR A 100 -7.59 -0.77 4.55
C TYR A 100 -8.20 -1.87 5.42
N PHE A 101 -8.91 -1.50 6.49
CA PHE A 101 -9.45 -2.43 7.48
C PHE A 101 -10.97 -2.30 7.64
N PRO A 102 -11.77 -2.44 6.57
CA PRO A 102 -13.23 -2.28 6.65
C PRO A 102 -13.91 -3.40 7.46
N LEU A 103 -13.19 -4.50 7.70
CA LEU A 103 -13.63 -5.63 8.52
C LEU A 103 -13.12 -5.57 9.98
N ALA A 104 -12.47 -4.49 10.38
CA ALA A 104 -12.02 -4.30 11.75
C ALA A 104 -13.19 -4.28 12.73
N LYS A 105 -12.95 -4.74 13.96
CA LYS A 105 -13.93 -4.56 15.04
C LYS A 105 -14.01 -3.07 15.42
N GLU A 106 -15.22 -2.60 15.72
CA GLU A 106 -15.48 -1.20 16.09
C GLU A 106 -14.65 -0.75 17.30
N ASP A 107 -14.49 -1.64 18.29
CA ASP A 107 -13.68 -1.42 19.49
C ASP A 107 -12.17 -1.47 19.23
N ARG A 108 -11.72 -1.78 18.00
CA ARG A 108 -10.29 -1.90 17.66
C ARG A 108 -9.79 -0.98 16.55
N VAL A 109 -10.65 -0.57 15.62
CA VAL A 109 -10.26 0.25 14.45
C VAL A 109 -9.59 1.57 14.84
N HIS A 110 -9.99 2.16 15.97
CA HIS A 110 -9.41 3.41 16.46
C HIS A 110 -7.94 3.27 16.91
N PHE A 111 -7.52 2.09 17.38
CA PHE A 111 -6.10 1.83 17.68
C PHE A 111 -5.28 1.78 16.39
N ALA A 112 -5.81 1.17 15.33
CA ALA A 112 -5.15 1.16 14.03
C ALA A 112 -5.03 2.58 13.45
N CYS A 113 -6.08 3.39 13.57
CA CYS A 113 -6.07 4.78 13.13
C CYS A 113 -4.99 5.59 13.88
N ARG A 114 -4.91 5.44 15.20
CA ARG A 114 -3.88 6.10 16.02
C ARG A 114 -2.48 5.67 15.62
N LEU A 115 -2.24 4.35 15.51
CA LEU A 115 -0.91 3.83 15.15
C LEU A 115 -0.41 4.39 13.80
N LEU A 116 -1.29 4.49 12.80
CA LEU A 116 -0.94 5.02 11.49
C LEU A 116 -0.90 6.57 11.42
N THR A 117 -1.51 7.27 12.38
CA THR A 117 -1.57 8.75 12.40
C THR A 117 -0.50 9.37 13.30
N ASP A 118 -0.19 8.74 14.43
CA ASP A 118 0.59 9.31 15.53
C ASP A 118 2.08 8.99 15.46
N MET A 119 2.53 8.20 14.49
CA MET A 119 3.97 7.97 14.32
C MET A 119 4.66 9.29 13.93
N SER A 120 5.63 9.72 14.74
CA SER A 120 6.48 10.86 14.43
C SER A 120 7.46 10.50 13.31
N PHE A 121 8.06 11.51 12.66
CA PHE A 121 9.09 11.25 11.65
C PHE A 121 10.30 10.56 12.29
N ASP A 122 10.71 11.00 13.47
CA ASP A 122 11.84 10.42 14.22
C ASP A 122 11.56 8.97 14.65
N ASP A 123 10.36 8.69 15.15
CA ASP A 123 9.95 7.32 15.49
C ASP A 123 9.88 6.46 14.23
N GLY A 124 9.38 7.01 13.12
CA GLY A 124 9.36 6.31 11.83
C GLY A 124 10.75 6.06 11.26
N ALA A 125 11.68 7.00 11.43
CA ALA A 125 13.07 6.85 11.01
C ALA A 125 13.79 5.80 11.86
N ALA A 126 13.70 5.87 13.20
CA ALA A 126 14.26 4.87 14.10
C ALA A 126 13.65 3.47 13.87
N TYR A 127 12.35 3.43 13.59
CA TYR A 127 11.67 2.22 13.16
C TYR A 127 12.30 1.68 11.87
N ASN A 128 12.42 2.50 10.82
CA ASN A 128 13.00 2.11 9.54
C ASN A 128 14.47 1.67 9.65
N GLU A 129 15.29 2.34 10.47
CA GLU A 129 16.68 1.95 10.73
C GLU A 129 16.77 0.52 11.30
N LYS A 130 15.80 0.12 12.13
CA LYS A 130 15.70 -1.26 12.62
C LYS A 130 15.31 -2.24 11.51
N LEU A 131 14.55 -1.80 10.50
CA LEU A 131 14.05 -2.64 9.41
C LEU A 131 15.04 -2.85 8.26
N ILE A 132 15.90 -1.87 7.98
CA ILE A 132 16.85 -1.93 6.87
C ILE A 132 17.78 -3.17 6.95
N PRO A 133 18.37 -3.52 8.11
CA PRO A 133 19.22 -4.71 8.24
C PRO A 133 18.45 -6.03 8.05
N ILE A 134 17.16 -6.04 8.39
CA ILE A 134 16.27 -7.20 8.28
C ILE A 134 15.88 -7.43 6.82
N ALA A 135 15.61 -6.36 6.09
CA ALA A 135 15.25 -6.40 4.67
C ALA A 135 16.44 -6.74 3.76
N ARG A 136 17.69 -6.54 4.21
CA ARG A 136 18.93 -6.80 3.45
C ARG A 136 19.57 -8.17 3.76
N ASP A 137 18.82 -9.09 4.37
CA ASP A 137 19.21 -10.48 4.70
C ASP A 137 20.30 -10.65 5.78
N GLY A 138 20.67 -9.60 6.52
CA GLY A 138 21.74 -9.67 7.54
C GLY A 138 21.27 -9.95 8.97
N VAL A 139 19.99 -9.72 9.26
CA VAL A 139 19.43 -9.81 10.62
C VAL A 139 18.09 -10.53 10.57
N GLN A 140 17.94 -11.62 11.33
CA GLN A 140 16.61 -12.24 11.46
C GLN A 140 15.68 -11.28 12.21
N PRO A 141 14.45 -11.08 11.71
CA PRO A 141 13.48 -10.26 12.42
C PRO A 141 13.19 -10.87 13.80
N ASP A 142 13.13 -10.03 14.81
CA ASP A 142 12.74 -10.48 16.13
C ASP A 142 11.27 -10.92 16.08
N ARG A 143 11.03 -12.21 16.26
CA ARG A 143 9.69 -12.79 16.20
C ARG A 143 8.77 -12.27 17.32
N ASN A 144 9.34 -11.60 18.32
CA ASN A 144 8.60 -10.94 19.39
C ASN A 144 8.29 -9.46 19.10
N VAL A 145 8.78 -8.91 17.97
CA VAL A 145 8.58 -7.52 17.56
C VAL A 145 7.73 -7.50 16.28
N PRO A 146 6.40 -7.31 16.37
CA PRO A 146 5.45 -7.44 15.24
C PRO A 146 5.64 -6.45 14.08
N ALA A 147 6.57 -5.52 14.23
CA ALA A 147 6.75 -4.34 13.42
C ALA A 147 7.53 -4.57 12.10
N GLU A 148 8.24 -5.70 11.94
CA GLU A 148 9.33 -5.75 10.96
C GLU A 148 8.97 -6.11 9.50
N PHE A 149 8.23 -5.20 8.83
CA PHE A 149 8.01 -5.06 7.37
C PHE A 149 6.92 -5.93 6.72
N ILE A 150 5.91 -5.30 6.07
CA ILE A 150 4.63 -5.84 5.54
C ILE A 150 3.74 -6.51 6.61
N ARG A 151 4.39 -7.21 7.54
CA ARG A 151 3.89 -7.61 8.84
C ARG A 151 3.25 -6.47 9.60
N LEU A 152 3.62 -5.20 9.44
CA LEU A 152 2.89 -4.17 10.18
C LEU A 152 1.42 -4.09 9.74
N LEU A 153 1.13 -3.84 8.46
CA LEU A 153 -0.25 -3.76 7.98
C LEU A 153 -0.97 -5.10 8.14
N SER A 154 -0.30 -6.21 7.82
CA SER A 154 -0.82 -7.57 8.01
C SER A 154 -1.11 -7.91 9.47
N SER A 155 -0.24 -7.53 10.41
CA SER A 155 -0.42 -7.77 11.86
C SER A 155 -1.43 -6.80 12.46
N LEU A 156 -1.43 -5.55 12.02
CA LEU A 156 -2.41 -4.55 12.43
C LEU A 156 -3.81 -4.96 11.97
N MET A 157 -3.94 -5.48 10.75
CA MET A 157 -5.17 -6.08 10.27
C MET A 157 -5.60 -7.26 11.15
N ARG A 158 -4.70 -8.19 11.47
CA ARG A 158 -5.02 -9.31 12.37
C ARG A 158 -5.47 -8.83 13.75
N PHE A 159 -4.79 -7.82 14.30
CA PHE A 159 -5.19 -7.20 15.57
C PHE A 159 -6.58 -6.57 15.47
N ALA A 160 -6.79 -5.70 14.48
CA ALA A 160 -8.02 -4.94 14.30
C ALA A 160 -9.24 -5.85 14.02
N MET A 161 -9.04 -6.94 13.27
CA MET A 161 -10.09 -7.92 12.94
C MET A 161 -10.20 -9.07 13.95
N ASP A 162 -9.33 -9.11 14.96
CA ASP A 162 -9.21 -10.21 15.93
C ASP A 162 -8.97 -11.60 15.31
N LEU A 163 -8.09 -11.65 14.31
CA LEU A 163 -7.73 -12.89 13.63
C LEU A 163 -6.57 -13.58 14.35
N ARG A 164 -6.85 -14.74 14.95
CA ARG A 164 -5.84 -15.66 15.46
C ARG A 164 -5.50 -16.68 14.38
N ARG A 165 -4.20 -16.93 14.19
CA ARG A 165 -3.66 -17.86 13.20
C ARG A 165 -2.51 -18.65 13.77
N THR A 166 -2.38 -19.89 13.34
CA THR A 166 -1.24 -20.74 13.65
C THR A 166 0.00 -20.31 12.86
N PRO A 167 1.22 -20.66 13.29
CA PRO A 167 2.44 -20.42 12.51
C PRO A 167 2.40 -21.05 11.12
N ALA A 168 1.80 -22.23 10.98
CA ALA A 168 1.63 -22.90 9.69
C ALA A 168 0.72 -22.10 8.75
N GLU A 169 -0.41 -21.63 9.27
CA GLU A 169 -1.31 -20.76 8.50
C GLU A 169 -0.64 -19.43 8.11
N LEU A 170 0.23 -18.86 8.95
CA LEU A 170 0.97 -17.64 8.60
C LEU A 170 1.99 -17.91 7.48
N ALA A 171 2.71 -19.03 7.56
CA ALA A 171 3.65 -19.43 6.51
C ALA A 171 2.93 -19.63 5.16
N LEU A 172 1.72 -20.20 5.19
CA LEU A 172 0.90 -20.38 3.99
C LEU A 172 0.48 -19.06 3.33
N MET A 173 0.42 -17.94 4.07
CA MET A 173 0.04 -16.63 3.51
C MET A 173 1.19 -15.85 2.90
N GLU A 174 2.43 -16.26 3.11
CA GLU A 174 3.61 -15.51 2.69
C GLU A 174 3.57 -15.15 1.18
N PRO A 175 3.15 -16.04 0.25
CA PRO A 175 3.02 -15.68 -1.16
C PRO A 175 1.96 -14.59 -1.42
N LEU A 176 0.84 -14.61 -0.69
CA LEU A 176 -0.21 -13.59 -0.78
C LEU A 176 0.28 -12.24 -0.26
N GLU A 177 0.91 -12.23 0.92
CA GLU A 177 1.45 -11.02 1.54
C GLU A 177 2.49 -10.35 0.65
N ARG A 178 3.41 -11.14 0.07
CA ARG A 178 4.42 -10.67 -0.87
C ARG A 178 3.78 -10.09 -2.14
N ASN A 179 2.74 -10.73 -2.68
CA ASN A 179 2.04 -10.22 -3.86
C ASN A 179 1.28 -8.91 -3.56
N CYS A 180 0.55 -8.85 -2.44
CA CYS A 180 -0.15 -7.65 -1.99
C CYS A 180 0.81 -6.49 -1.75
N SER A 181 1.94 -6.74 -1.09
CA SER A 181 2.93 -5.69 -0.87
C SER A 181 3.42 -5.08 -2.17
N LYS A 182 3.77 -5.90 -3.17
CA LYS A 182 4.21 -5.40 -4.48
C LYS A 182 3.12 -4.56 -5.14
N GLN A 183 1.86 -5.00 -5.07
CA GLN A 183 0.73 -4.27 -5.63
C GLN A 183 0.58 -2.90 -4.96
N ILE A 184 0.53 -2.87 -3.62
CA ILE A 184 0.32 -1.64 -2.85
C ILE A 184 1.48 -0.67 -3.06
N SER A 185 2.74 -1.15 -3.07
CA SER A 185 3.92 -0.34 -3.37
C SER A 185 3.82 0.35 -4.74
N VAL A 186 3.51 -0.41 -5.79
CA VAL A 186 3.43 0.16 -7.16
C VAL A 186 2.25 1.13 -7.29
N VAL A 187 1.11 0.85 -6.65
CA VAL A 187 -0.03 1.78 -6.60
C VAL A 187 0.40 3.09 -5.95
N ASN A 188 1.07 3.02 -4.80
CA ASN A 188 1.56 4.21 -4.09
C ASN A 188 2.48 5.02 -4.98
N ASP A 189 3.50 4.40 -5.56
CA ASP A 189 4.48 5.06 -6.44
C ASP A 189 3.83 5.76 -7.64
N ILE A 190 2.75 5.20 -8.20
CA ILE A 190 2.00 5.82 -9.30
C ILE A 190 1.30 7.09 -8.84
N TYR A 191 0.57 7.03 -7.73
CA TYR A 191 -0.25 8.15 -7.27
C TYR A 191 0.55 9.22 -6.49
N SER A 192 1.69 8.85 -5.91
CA SER A 192 2.61 9.77 -5.24
C SER A 192 3.64 10.40 -6.18
N TRP A 193 3.81 9.91 -7.41
CA TRP A 193 4.88 10.30 -8.34
C TRP A 193 5.11 11.82 -8.44
N SER A 194 4.09 12.58 -8.81
CA SER A 194 4.23 14.04 -9.01
C SER A 194 4.64 14.76 -7.73
N LYS A 195 4.28 14.20 -6.57
CA LYS A 195 4.64 14.75 -5.28
C LYS A 195 6.10 14.46 -4.95
N GLU A 196 6.50 13.19 -5.04
CA GLU A 196 7.86 12.76 -4.73
C GLU A 196 8.89 13.42 -5.66
N LEU A 197 8.54 13.59 -6.94
CA LEU A 197 9.38 14.31 -7.90
C LEU A 197 9.64 15.75 -7.45
N ARG A 198 8.58 16.51 -7.13
CA ARG A 198 8.70 17.89 -6.64
C ARG A 198 9.48 17.99 -5.32
N GLN A 199 9.34 16.98 -4.45
CA GLN A 199 10.08 16.94 -3.19
C GLN A 199 11.58 16.70 -3.44
N SER A 200 11.92 15.79 -4.36
CA SER A 200 13.30 15.51 -4.75
C SER A 200 14.00 16.68 -5.43
N GLU A 201 13.26 17.54 -6.14
CA GLU A 201 13.80 18.76 -6.76
C GLU A 201 14.08 19.89 -5.75
N LYS A 202 13.39 19.89 -4.60
CA LYS A 202 13.46 20.97 -3.61
C LYS A 202 14.37 20.68 -2.43
N SER A 203 14.67 19.41 -2.17
CA SER A 203 15.40 18.97 -0.99
C SER A 203 16.66 18.21 -1.42
N HIS A 204 17.81 18.60 -0.86
CA HIS A 204 19.12 17.99 -1.13
C HIS A 204 19.53 16.97 -0.07
N GLU A 205 18.70 16.73 0.95
CA GLU A 205 18.98 15.76 2.02
C GLU A 205 18.77 14.32 1.54
N GLU A 206 19.51 13.35 2.11
CA GLU A 206 19.41 11.93 1.75
C GLU A 206 17.97 11.38 1.83
N GLY A 207 17.12 11.98 2.67
CA GLY A 207 15.70 11.63 2.83
C GLY A 207 14.78 12.01 1.67
N SER A 208 15.22 12.80 0.70
CA SER A 208 14.44 13.16 -0.50
C SER A 208 14.89 12.45 -1.77
N PHE A 209 15.66 11.36 -1.64
CA PHE A 209 16.04 10.55 -2.79
C PHE A 209 14.82 9.90 -3.45
N LEU A 210 14.61 10.21 -4.73
CA LEU A 210 13.49 9.67 -5.51
C LEU A 210 13.71 8.20 -5.83
N CYS A 211 13.09 7.34 -5.03
CA CYS A 211 13.10 5.89 -5.15
C CYS A 211 11.67 5.38 -5.40
N SER A 212 11.28 5.34 -6.67
CA SER A 212 9.92 4.99 -7.11
C SER A 212 9.99 4.00 -8.27
N ALA A 213 9.10 3.01 -8.30
CA ALA A 213 8.95 2.06 -9.39
C ALA A 213 8.72 2.76 -10.73
N VAL A 214 8.07 3.93 -10.74
CA VAL A 214 7.88 4.75 -11.94
C VAL A 214 9.24 5.18 -12.52
N LYS A 215 10.12 5.75 -11.70
CA LYS A 215 11.47 6.16 -12.13
C LYS A 215 12.30 4.96 -12.56
N VAL A 216 12.34 3.91 -11.74
CA VAL A 216 13.15 2.71 -12.01
C VAL A 216 12.74 2.10 -13.34
N PHE A 217 11.44 1.88 -13.56
CA PHE A 217 10.93 1.30 -14.78
C PHE A 217 11.22 2.19 -16.00
N SER A 218 10.93 3.49 -15.91
CA SER A 218 11.15 4.44 -17.01
C SER A 218 12.60 4.48 -17.45
N VAL A 219 13.54 4.59 -16.50
CA VAL A 219 14.98 4.61 -16.80
C VAL A 219 15.45 3.27 -17.38
N SER A 220 15.03 2.15 -16.80
CA SER A 220 15.47 0.82 -17.25
C SER A 220 14.94 0.45 -18.63
N THR A 221 13.80 1.00 -19.05
CA THR A 221 13.15 0.66 -20.33
C THR A 221 13.26 1.77 -21.37
N SER A 222 13.80 2.94 -21.00
CA SER A 222 13.80 4.15 -21.83
C SER A 222 12.41 4.57 -22.33
N VAL A 223 11.37 4.21 -21.58
CA VAL A 223 9.97 4.59 -21.83
C VAL A 223 9.67 5.86 -21.04
N ASP A 224 8.91 6.78 -21.62
CA ASP A 224 8.52 8.01 -20.94
C ASP A 224 7.64 7.74 -19.71
N ILE A 225 7.53 8.74 -18.83
CA ILE A 225 6.82 8.62 -17.55
C ILE A 225 5.33 8.28 -17.75
N ASP A 226 4.65 8.90 -18.71
CA ASP A 226 3.22 8.70 -18.91
C ASP A 226 2.94 7.29 -19.43
N ALA A 227 3.77 6.81 -20.37
CA ALA A 227 3.72 5.43 -20.82
C ALA A 227 4.09 4.44 -19.71
N THR A 228 5.07 4.77 -18.88
CA THR A 228 5.45 3.94 -17.72
C THR A 228 4.31 3.78 -16.73
N VAL A 229 3.60 4.87 -16.39
CA VAL A 229 2.43 4.81 -15.50
C VAL A 229 1.32 3.93 -16.10
N ARG A 230 1.06 4.02 -17.41
CA ARG A 230 0.08 3.13 -18.07
C ARG A 230 0.50 1.65 -17.97
N ILE A 231 1.76 1.34 -18.23
CA ILE A 231 2.28 -0.04 -18.13
C ILE A 231 2.17 -0.56 -16.70
N LEU A 232 2.61 0.22 -15.70
CA LEU A 232 2.54 -0.17 -14.29
C LEU A 232 1.09 -0.37 -13.81
N ARG A 233 0.13 0.41 -14.32
CA ARG A 233 -1.31 0.18 -14.06
C ARG A 233 -1.80 -1.16 -14.59
N HIS A 234 -1.35 -1.60 -15.78
CA HIS A 234 -1.66 -2.94 -16.27
C HIS A 234 -1.01 -4.02 -15.40
N MET A 235 0.24 -3.83 -14.98
CA MET A 235 0.94 -4.76 -14.11
C MET A 235 0.24 -4.95 -12.75
N ILE A 236 -0.35 -3.90 -12.19
CA ILE A 236 -1.16 -3.99 -10.97
C ILE A 236 -2.37 -4.91 -11.17
N ARG A 237 -3.01 -4.88 -12.34
CA ARG A 237 -4.13 -5.80 -12.65
C ARG A 237 -3.67 -7.25 -12.80
N GLU A 238 -2.51 -7.47 -13.40
CA GLU A 238 -1.90 -8.82 -13.43
C GLU A 238 -1.60 -9.33 -12.01
N ARG A 239 -1.19 -8.46 -11.08
CA ARG A 239 -1.00 -8.82 -9.66
C ARG A 239 -2.31 -9.21 -8.99
N GLU A 240 -3.44 -8.61 -9.34
CA GLU A 240 -4.77 -9.01 -8.85
C GLU A 240 -5.21 -10.37 -9.39
N HIS A 241 -4.84 -10.69 -10.63
CA HIS A 241 -5.06 -12.03 -11.19
C HIS A 241 -4.20 -13.09 -10.47
N ILE A 242 -2.91 -12.81 -10.28
CA ILE A 242 -2.01 -13.67 -9.51
C ILE A 242 -2.53 -13.86 -8.08
N TYR A 243 -3.09 -12.81 -7.47
CA TYR A 243 -3.70 -12.89 -6.14
C TYR A 243 -4.85 -13.92 -6.12
N ASP A 244 -5.78 -13.84 -7.07
CA ASP A 244 -6.89 -14.80 -7.19
C ASP A 244 -6.39 -16.25 -7.38
N GLU A 245 -5.33 -16.44 -8.17
CA GLU A 245 -4.72 -17.76 -8.38
C GLU A 245 -4.10 -18.32 -7.10
N ILE A 246 -3.37 -17.50 -6.34
CA ILE A 246 -2.77 -17.92 -5.06
C ILE A 246 -3.89 -18.23 -4.06
N VAL A 247 -4.93 -17.41 -3.96
CA VAL A 247 -6.09 -17.68 -3.10
C VAL A 247 -6.72 -19.04 -3.44
N SER A 248 -6.90 -19.34 -4.72
CA SER A 248 -7.47 -20.62 -5.16
C SER A 248 -6.61 -21.82 -4.75
N LYS A 249 -5.27 -21.69 -4.79
CA LYS A 249 -4.34 -22.72 -4.32
C LYS A 249 -4.41 -22.93 -2.81
N VAL A 250 -4.41 -21.84 -2.05
CA VAL A 250 -4.53 -21.87 -0.59
C VAL A 250 -5.89 -22.48 -0.17
N GLU A 251 -6.96 -22.17 -0.89
CA GLU A 251 -8.28 -22.75 -0.64
C GLU A 251 -8.30 -24.27 -0.82
N ALA A 252 -7.58 -24.78 -1.83
CA ALA A 252 -7.45 -26.21 -2.08
C ALA A 252 -6.67 -26.96 -0.97
N GLU A 253 -5.76 -26.29 -0.26
CA GLU A 253 -5.01 -26.88 0.86
C GLU A 253 -5.80 -26.94 2.18
N GLY A 254 -6.96 -26.28 2.24
CA GLY A 254 -7.81 -26.23 3.42
C GLY A 254 -7.91 -24.82 3.99
N PHE A 255 -9.12 -24.29 3.99
CA PHE A 255 -9.39 -22.90 4.27
C PHE A 255 -10.10 -22.74 5.62
N SER A 256 -9.32 -22.49 6.67
CA SER A 256 -9.90 -22.10 7.95
C SER A 256 -10.65 -20.79 7.80
N GLU A 257 -11.67 -20.55 8.65
CA GLU A 257 -12.43 -19.31 8.60
C GLU A 257 -11.53 -18.08 8.85
N ALA A 258 -10.50 -18.22 9.68
CA ALA A 258 -9.51 -17.17 9.91
C ALA A 258 -8.69 -16.87 8.64
N VAL A 259 -8.34 -17.91 7.86
CA VAL A 259 -7.63 -17.74 6.58
C VAL A 259 -8.53 -17.01 5.58
N LYS A 260 -9.79 -17.42 5.43
CA LYS A 260 -10.77 -16.77 4.53
C LYS A 260 -10.94 -15.28 4.82
N ARG A 261 -11.10 -14.94 6.10
CA ARG A 261 -11.23 -13.53 6.50
C ARG A 261 -9.95 -12.75 6.28
N TYR A 262 -8.79 -13.39 6.50
CA TYR A 262 -7.49 -12.77 6.27
C TYR A 262 -7.23 -12.48 4.80
N THR A 263 -7.49 -13.43 3.90
CA THR A 263 -7.37 -13.20 2.46
C THR A 263 -8.28 -12.06 2.04
N LYS A 264 -9.56 -12.08 2.44
CA LYS A 264 -10.46 -10.97 2.16
C LYS A 264 -9.95 -9.62 2.70
N GLY A 265 -9.35 -9.62 3.88
CA GLY A 265 -8.69 -8.43 4.44
C GLY A 265 -7.56 -7.89 3.55
N LEU A 266 -6.70 -8.76 3.01
CA LEU A 266 -5.64 -8.34 2.08
C LEU A 266 -6.19 -7.76 0.77
N GLU A 267 -7.31 -8.29 0.25
CA GLU A 267 -8.02 -7.72 -0.90
C GLU A 267 -8.49 -6.29 -0.60
N TYR A 268 -9.02 -6.05 0.61
CA TYR A 268 -9.41 -4.71 1.04
C TYR A 268 -8.23 -3.76 1.22
N GLN A 269 -7.07 -4.23 1.68
CA GLN A 269 -5.88 -3.38 1.71
C GLN A 269 -5.46 -2.91 0.32
N MET A 270 -5.42 -3.82 -0.67
CA MET A 270 -5.06 -3.47 -2.06
C MET A 270 -6.06 -2.49 -2.69
N SER A 271 -7.35 -2.79 -2.57
CA SER A 271 -8.41 -1.96 -3.18
C SER A 271 -8.64 -0.64 -2.42
N GLY A 272 -8.55 -0.67 -1.09
CA GLY A 272 -8.64 0.50 -0.23
C GLY A 272 -7.48 1.45 -0.42
N ASN A 273 -6.26 0.92 -0.65
CA ASN A 273 -5.10 1.74 -0.99
C ASN A 273 -5.27 2.48 -2.31
N GLU A 274 -5.75 1.80 -3.35
CA GLU A 274 -5.96 2.44 -4.65
C GLU A 274 -7.06 3.53 -4.61
N LEU A 275 -8.06 3.36 -3.75
CA LEU A 275 -9.16 4.32 -3.62
C LEU A 275 -8.80 5.57 -2.80
N TYR A 276 -7.82 5.46 -1.91
CA TYR A 276 -7.43 6.51 -0.98
C TYR A 276 -6.75 7.67 -1.71
#